data_AF-W2J7L8-F1
#
_entry.id   AF-W2J7L8-F1
#
_cell.length_a   1.000
_cell.length_b   1.000
_cell.length_c   1.000
_cell.angle_alpha   90.00
_cell.angle_beta   90.00
_cell.angle_gamma   90.00
#
_symmetry.space_group_name_H-M   'P 1'
#
loop_
_entity.id
_entity.type
_entity.pdbx_description
1 polymer ?
#
loop_
_entity_poly.entity_id
_entity_poly.type
_entity_poly.pdbx_seq_one_letter_code
_entity_poly.pdbx_strand_id
1 'polypeptide(L)' 'MPLAWVPPTSNECERFFSQAKLVYSDLRQSMDVNTLEVLMFLSYNRDAWDVGTIQAVKRKMRN' A
#
# COMPACT_ATOMS: atom_id res chain seq x y z
N MET A 1 4.40 23.57 15.98
CA MET A 1 4.50 22.11 15.89
C MET A 1 5.49 21.78 14.76
N PRO A 2 6.65 21.17 15.01
CA PRO A 2 7.63 20.92 13.95
C PRO A 2 7.12 19.85 12.98
N LEU A 3 7.22 20.10 11.67
CA LEU A 3 6.89 19.16 10.59
C LEU A 3 8.01 18.13 10.35
N ALA A 4 8.74 17.73 11.40
CA ALA A 4 9.93 16.89 11.29
C ALA A 4 9.64 15.49 10.71
N TRP A 5 8.37 15.06 10.72
CA TRP A 5 7.92 13.79 10.14
C TRP A 5 7.62 13.88 8.64
N VAL A 6 7.49 15.09 8.09
CA VAL A 6 7.29 15.31 6.65
C VAL A 6 8.67 15.39 6.00
N PRO A 7 9.02 14.47 5.09
CA PRO A 7 10.28 14.54 4.38
C PRO A 7 10.38 15.84 3.58
N PRO A 8 11.60 16.42 3.44
CA PRO A 8 11.78 17.66 2.69
C PRO A 8 11.62 17.49 1.17
N THR A 9 11.55 16.26 0.67
CA THR A 9 11.44 15.94 -0.76
C THR A 9 10.39 14.86 -1.02
N SER A 10 9.90 14.80 -2.27
CA SER A 10 8.92 13.83 -2.77
C SER A 10 9.50 12.47 -3.15
N ASN A 11 10.79 12.21 -2.86
CA ASN A 11 11.50 11.02 -3.34
C ASN A 11 10.77 9.71 -2.98
N GLU A 12 10.22 9.61 -1.77
CA GLU A 12 9.46 8.42 -1.34
C GLU A 12 8.16 8.25 -2.14
N CYS A 13 7.44 9.36 -2.41
CA CYS A 13 6.24 9.34 -3.26
C CYS A 13 6.58 8.95 -4.70
N GLU A 14 7.66 9.48 -5.26
CA GLU A 14 8.10 9.17 -6.63
C GLU A 14 8.49 7.70 -6.79
N ARG A 15 9.22 7.15 -5.81
CA ARG A 15 9.55 5.71 -5.76
C ARG A 15 8.28 4.86 -5.69
N PHE A 16 7.32 5.24 -4.85
CA PHE A 16 6.04 4.57 -4.73
C PHE A 16 5.25 4.57 -6.04
N PHE A 17 5.06 5.73 -6.67
CA PHE A 17 4.31 5.80 -7.93
C PHE A 17 5.04 5.15 -9.12
N SER A 18 6.38 5.10 -9.09
CA SER A 18 7.18 4.33 -10.05
C SER A 18 6.91 2.83 -9.91
N GLN A 19 6.81 2.32 -8.68
CA GLN A 19 6.43 0.93 -8.43
C GLN A 19 4.97 0.66 -8.82
N ALA A 20 4.06 1.60 -8.52
CA ALA A 20 2.66 1.50 -8.91
C ALA A 20 2.50 1.35 -10.43
N LYS A 21 3.26 2.12 -11.21
CA LYS A 21 3.29 2.01 -12.67
C LYS A 21 3.71 0.63 -13.18
N LEU A 22 4.68 -0.03 -12.53
CA LEU A 22 5.11 -1.38 -12.91
C LEU A 22 4.04 -2.44 -12.62
N VAL A 23 3.31 -2.29 -11.51
CA VAL A 23 2.21 -3.20 -11.16
C VAL A 23 0.99 -2.93 -12.04
N TYR A 24 0.77 -1.70 -12.49
CA TYR A 24 -0.24 -1.35 -13.50
C TYR A 24 0.29 -1.54 -14.93
N SER A 25 0.88 -2.71 -15.20
CA SER A 25 1.29 -3.11 -16.56
C SER A 25 0.13 -3.74 -17.33
N ASP A 26 0.26 -3.90 -18.66
CA ASP A 26 -0.82 -4.35 -19.56
C ASP A 26 -1.48 -5.66 -19.12
N LEU A 27 -0.72 -6.61 -18.56
CA LEU A 27 -1.25 -7.88 -18.03
C LEU A 27 -2.11 -7.72 -16.77
N ARG A 28 -1.99 -6.58 -16.09
CA ARG A 28 -2.71 -6.23 -14.85
C ARG A 28 -3.66 -5.04 -15.04
N GLN A 29 -3.84 -4.54 -16.27
CA GLN A 29 -4.84 -3.51 -16.59
C GLN A 29 -6.29 -3.97 -16.36
N SER A 30 -6.53 -5.28 -16.28
CA SER A 30 -7.84 -5.81 -15.87
C SER A 30 -8.13 -5.68 -14.38
N MET A 31 -7.16 -5.22 -13.58
CA MET A 31 -7.33 -4.99 -12.16
C MET A 31 -8.13 -3.71 -11.92
N ASP A 32 -9.17 -3.81 -11.09
CA ASP A 32 -9.94 -2.66 -10.65
C ASP A 32 -9.05 -1.64 -9.92
N VAL A 33 -9.27 -0.35 -10.16
CA VAL A 33 -8.44 0.73 -9.61
C VAL A 33 -8.45 0.72 -8.08
N ASN A 34 -9.57 0.39 -7.44
CA ASN A 34 -9.64 0.28 -5.99
C ASN A 34 -8.79 -0.89 -5.47
N THR A 35 -8.75 -2.00 -6.22
CA THR A 35 -7.91 -3.15 -5.87
C THR A 35 -6.43 -2.78 -5.97
N LEU A 36 -6.03 -2.06 -7.01
CA LEU A 36 -4.66 -1.54 -7.15
C LEU A 36 -4.29 -0.65 -5.96
N GLU A 37 -5.17 0.30 -5.59
CA GLU A 37 -4.94 1.22 -4.48
C GLU A 37 -4.73 0.47 -3.17
N VAL A 38 -5.60 -0.48 -2.85
CA VAL A 38 -5.50 -1.28 -1.61
C VAL A 38 -4.21 -2.11 -1.60
N LEU A 39 -3.84 -2.73 -2.72
CA LEU A 39 -2.60 -3.51 -2.80
C LEU A 39 -1.36 -2.63 -2.61
N MET A 40 -1.34 -1.45 -3.22
CA MET A 40 -0.24 -0.50 -3.07
C MET A 40 -0.14 0.02 -1.64
N PHE A 41 -1.27 0.38 -1.02
CA PHE A 41 -1.32 0.82 0.37
C PHE A 41 -0.77 -0.24 1.33
N LEU A 42 -1.21 -1.49 1.18
CA LEU A 42 -0.73 -2.60 2.00
C LEU A 42 0.76 -2.88 1.75
N SER A 43 1.21 -2.81 0.50
CA SER A 43 2.62 -3.03 0.17
C SER A 43 3.54 -1.96 0.76
N TYR A 44 3.14 -0.69 0.70
CA TYR A 44 3.93 0.41 1.24
C TYR A 44 4.02 0.34 2.77
N ASN A 45 2.90 0.01 3.44
CA ASN A 45 2.84 -0.11 4.89
C ASN A 45 3.14 -1.53 5.38
N ARG A 46 4.00 -2.29 4.69
CA ARG A 46 4.29 -3.70 5.01
C ARG A 46 4.75 -3.90 6.46
N ASP A 47 5.50 -2.94 7.01
CA ASP A 47 6.00 -3.03 8.39
C ASP A 47 4.90 -2.79 9.44
N ALA A 48 3.72 -2.31 9.04
CA ALA A 48 2.58 -2.06 9.92
C ALA A 48 1.67 -3.28 10.10
N TRP A 49 1.89 -4.38 9.37
CA TRP A 49 1.05 -5.58 9.46
C TRP A 49 1.81 -6.87 9.20
N ASP A 50 1.34 -7.94 9.82
CA ASP A 50 1.89 -9.28 9.62
C ASP A 50 0.77 -10.33 9.50
N VAL A 51 1.16 -11.59 9.47
CA VAL A 51 0.23 -12.72 9.40
C VAL A 51 -0.69 -12.76 10.64
N GLY A 52 -0.19 -12.37 11.81
CA GLY A 52 -0.98 -12.29 13.05
C GLY A 52 -2.10 -11.26 12.96
N THR A 53 -1.79 -10.05 12.49
CA THR A 53 -2.76 -8.98 12.25
C THR A 53 -3.85 -9.43 11.29
N ILE A 54 -3.48 -10.09 10.18
CA ILE A 54 -4.45 -10.60 9.20
C ILE A 54 -5.36 -11.67 9.84
N GLN A 55 -4.81 -12.60 10.61
CA GLN A 55 -5.59 -13.62 11.29
C GLN A 55 -6.59 -13.02 12.28
N ALA A 56 -6.18 -12.00 13.04
CA ALA A 56 -7.05 -11.31 13.98
C ALA A 56 -8.22 -10.61 13.26
N VAL A 57 -7.94 -9.88 12.17
CA VAL A 57 -8.97 -9.22 11.35
C VAL A 57 -9.93 -10.25 10.75
N LYS A 58 -9.41 -11.35 10.19
CA LYS A 58 -10.23 -12.42 9.60
C LYS A 58 -11.15 -13.09 10.63
N ARG A 59 -10.69 -13.26 11.86
CA ARG A 59 -11.53 -13.76 12.98
C ARG A 59 -12.63 -12.77 13.31
N LYS A 60 -12.30 -11.47 13.40
CA LYS A 60 -13.27 -10.41 13.69
C LYS A 60 -14.36 -10.31 12.63
N MET A 61 -14.03 -10.47 11.34
CA MET A 61 -15.01 -10.44 10.25
C MET A 61 -15.98 -11.63 10.23
N ARG A 62 -15.64 -12.72 10.93
CA ARG A 62 -16.47 -13.93 10.99
C ARG A 62 -17.45 -13.93 12.17
N ASN A 63 -17.24 -13.05 13.15
CA ASN A 63 -18.09 -12.87 14.32
C ASN A 63 -19.07 -11.71 14.07
#